data_AF-A0A450U1F2-F1
#
_entry.id   AF-A0A450U1F2-F1
#
_cell.length_a   1.000
_cell.length_b   1.000
_cell.length_c   1.000
_cell.angle_alpha   90.00
_cell.angle_beta   90.00
_cell.angle_gamma   90.00
#
_symmetry.space_group_name_H-M   'P 1'
#
loop_
_entity.id
_entity.type
_entity.pdbx_description
1 polymer ?
#
loop_
_entity_poly.entity_id
_entity_poly.type
_entity_poly.pdbx_seq_one_letter_code
_entity_poly.pdbx_strand_id
1 'polypeptide(L)' 'MREDSVISINPKVMSGAPVFRGTRVPIQTFVDHMGSDEDIKDFFDGFPTVSREQAMELIDEIKERLLVTT' A
#
# COMPACT_ATOMS: atom_id res chain seq x y z
N MET A 1 5.05 1.89 14.22
CA MET A 1 4.32 1.02 13.26
C MET A 1 4.56 -0.41 13.69
N ARG A 2 3.60 -1.33 13.51
CA ARG A 2 3.83 -2.75 13.83
C ARG A 2 5.02 -3.25 12.98
N GLU A 3 5.89 -4.08 13.53
CA GLU A 3 7.07 -4.60 12.82
C GLU A 3 6.66 -5.34 11.53
N ASP A 4 5.48 -5.95 11.54
CA ASP A 4 4.89 -6.65 10.40
C ASP A 4 3.93 -5.80 9.55
N SER A 5 4.01 -4.47 9.60
CA SER A 5 3.14 -3.61 8.77
C SER A 5 3.49 -3.68 7.29
N VAL A 6 2.49 -3.83 6.43
CA VAL A 6 2.64 -3.80 4.96
C VAL A 6 3.09 -2.43 4.47
N ILE A 7 2.90 -1.39 5.30
CA ILE A 7 3.38 -0.03 5.06
C ILE A 7 4.75 0.14 5.70
N SER A 8 5.76 0.43 4.87
CA SER A 8 7.11 0.79 5.34
C SER A 8 7.36 2.29 5.19
N ILE A 9 7.95 2.90 6.22
CA ILE A 9 8.38 4.30 6.22
C ILE A 9 9.85 4.33 6.64
N ASN A 10 10.74 4.65 5.69
CA ASN A 10 12.17 4.75 5.93
C ASN A 10 12.71 6.01 5.23
N PRO A 11 13.36 6.96 5.96
CA PRO A 11 13.90 8.17 5.35
C PRO A 11 14.85 7.95 4.16
N LYS A 12 15.50 6.78 4.09
CA LYS A 12 16.40 6.38 3.00
C LYS A 12 15.68 5.83 1.76
N VAL A 13 14.38 5.53 1.87
CA VAL A 13 13.54 5.00 0.79
C VAL A 13 12.49 6.04 0.44
N MET A 14 12.48 6.50 -0.82
CA MET A 14 11.51 7.50 -1.29
C MET A 14 11.38 8.73 -0.36
N SER A 15 12.49 9.20 0.21
CA SER A 15 12.54 10.32 1.16
C SER A 15 11.59 10.20 2.36
N GLY A 16 11.28 8.97 2.78
CA GLY A 16 10.35 8.71 3.89
C GLY A 16 8.88 8.68 3.50
N ALA A 17 8.53 8.67 2.21
CA ALA A 17 7.16 8.40 1.79
C ALA A 17 6.73 6.99 2.23
N PRO A 18 5.46 6.78 2.64
CA PRO A 18 4.91 5.45 2.86
C PRO A 18 4.94 4.62 1.58
N VAL A 19 5.55 3.44 1.63
CA VAL A 19 5.65 2.51 0.51
C VAL A 19 5.19 1.12 0.90
N PHE A 20 4.82 0.28 -0.08
CA PHE A 20 4.63 -1.15 0.16
C PHE A 20 5.95 -1.77 0.63
N ARG A 21 5.91 -2.52 1.74
CA ARG A 21 7.07 -3.18 2.34
C ARG A 21 7.82 -4.02 1.31
N GLY A 22 9.14 -3.87 1.26
CA GLY A 22 10.01 -4.56 0.31
C GLY A 22 10.06 -3.91 -1.08
N THR A 23 9.35 -2.81 -1.31
CA THR A 23 9.31 -2.11 -2.60
C THR A 23 9.70 -0.64 -2.45
N ARG A 24 9.71 0.08 -3.58
CA ARG A 24 9.77 1.55 -3.63
C ARG A 24 8.46 2.16 -4.14
N VAL A 25 7.38 1.37 -4.19
CA VAL A 25 6.08 1.77 -4.73
C VAL A 25 5.31 2.51 -3.64
N PRO A 26 4.98 3.80 -3.82
CA PRO A 26 4.23 4.56 -2.81
C PRO A 26 2.83 3.98 -2.58
N ILE A 27 2.36 4.02 -1.34
CA ILE A 27 0.97 3.67 -1.01
C ILE A 27 -0.01 4.58 -1.76
N GLN A 28 0.34 5.87 -1.90
CA GLN A 28 -0.47 6.84 -2.63
C GLN A 28 -0.76 6.38 -4.07
N THR A 29 0.23 5.79 -4.74
CA THR A 29 0.06 5.31 -6.12
C THR A 29 -1.04 4.25 -6.21
N PHE A 30 -1.13 3.33 -5.24
CA PHE A 30 -2.22 2.35 -5.23
C PHE A 30 -3.58 3.05 -5.03
N VAL A 31 -3.67 3.99 -4.10
CA VAL A 31 -4.90 4.75 -3.82
C VAL A 31 -5.36 5.53 -5.05
N ASP A 32 -4.45 6.14 -5.80
CA ASP A 32 -4.75 6.87 -7.04
C ASP A 32 -5.35 5.95 -8.12
N HIS A 33 -5.02 4.65 -8.10
CA HIS A 33 -5.53 3.64 -9.02
C HIS A 33 -6.77 2.89 -8.49
N MET A 34 -7.33 3.27 -7.33
CA MET A 34 -8.59 2.68 -6.83
C MET A 34 -9.85 3.30 -7.45
N GLY A 35 -9.72 4.02 -8.58
CA GLY A 35 -10.84 4.69 -9.26
C GLY A 35 -11.81 3.75 -9.96
N SER A 36 -11.31 2.63 -10.51
CA SER A 36 -12.09 1.61 -11.19
C SER A 36 -11.37 0.25 -11.18
N ASP A 37 -12.06 -0.81 -11.58
CA ASP A 37 -11.46 -2.14 -11.72
C ASP A 37 -10.34 -2.17 -12.78
N GLU A 38 -10.45 -1.34 -13.82
CA GLU A 38 -9.44 -1.20 -14.87
C GLU A 38 -8.18 -0.51 -14.32
N ASP A 39 -8.34 0.60 -13.59
CA ASP A 39 -7.22 1.31 -12.96
C ASP A 39 -6.45 0.40 -11.97
N ILE A 40 -7.17 -0.41 -11.19
CA ILE A 40 -6.56 -1.39 -10.27
C ILE A 40 -5.75 -2.43 -11.06
N LYS A 41 -6.26 -2.85 -12.22
CA LYS A 41 -5.56 -3.82 -13.08
C LYS A 41 -4.27 -3.20 -13.63
N ASP A 42 -4.35 -1.97 -14.12
CA ASP A 42 -3.21 -1.19 -14.62
C ASP A 42 -2.15 -0.96 -13.54
N PHE A 43 -2.56 -0.76 -12.29
CA PHE A 43 -1.63 -0.69 -11.16
C PHE A 43 -0.80 -1.98 -11.03
N PHE A 44 -1.44 -3.16 -11.04
CA PHE A 44 -0.71 -4.43 -10.90
C PHE A 44 0.18 -4.74 -12.10
N ASP A 45 -0.22 -4.32 -13.30
CA ASP A 45 0.58 -4.47 -14.51
C ASP A 45 1.80 -3.51 -14.50
N GLY A 46 1.63 -2.29 -13.98
CA GLY A 46 2.70 -1.29 -13.84
C GLY A 46 3.65 -1.53 -12.66
N PHE A 47 3.17 -2.17 -11.59
CA PHE A 47 3.91 -2.40 -10.35
C PHE A 47 3.90 -3.88 -9.93
N PRO A 48 4.50 -4.79 -10.73
CA PRO A 48 4.43 -6.24 -10.50
C PRO A 48 5.16 -6.70 -9.22
N THR A 49 5.92 -5.81 -8.57
CA THR A 49 6.56 -6.09 -7.27
C THR A 49 5.60 -5.97 -6.09
N VAL A 50 4.41 -5.40 -6.29
CA VAL A 50 3.37 -5.32 -5.27
C VAL A 50 2.42 -6.49 -5.49
N SER A 51 2.30 -7.38 -4.50
CA SER A 51 1.39 -8.51 -4.59
C SER A 51 -0.06 -8.11 -4.27
N ARG A 52 -1.02 -8.92 -4.73
CA ARG A 52 -2.43 -8.72 -4.39
C ARG A 52 -2.67 -8.89 -2.89
N GLU A 53 -1.94 -9.81 -2.26
CA GLU A 53 -1.98 -10.04 -0.82
C GLU A 53 -1.53 -8.80 -0.06
N GLN A 54 -0.46 -8.12 -0.50
CA GLN A 54 -0.04 -6.86 0.10
C GLN A 54 -1.09 -5.74 -0.05
N ALA A 55 -1.78 -5.68 -1.19
CA ALA A 55 -2.88 -4.73 -1.37
C ALA A 55 -4.06 -5.02 -0.43
N MET A 56 -4.39 -6.30 -0.21
CA MET A 56 -5.42 -6.71 0.73
C MET A 56 -5.02 -6.41 2.19
N GLU A 57 -3.78 -6.74 2.58
CA GLU A 57 -3.23 -6.39 3.90
C GLU A 57 -3.30 -4.88 4.15
N LEU A 58 -3.01 -4.06 3.13
CA LEU A 58 -3.09 -2.60 3.24
C LEU A 58 -4.53 -2.16 3.56
N ILE A 59 -5.50 -2.70 2.85
CA ILE A 59 -6.91 -2.38 3.06
C ILE A 59 -7.34 -2.79 4.48
N ASP A 60 -6.94 -3.98 4.95
CA ASP A 60 -7.30 -4.45 6.28
C ASP A 60 -6.61 -3.65 7.39
N GLU A 61 -5.34 -3.28 7.23
CA GLU A 61 -4.66 -2.35 8.14
C GLU A 61 -5.36 -0.99 8.22
N ILE A 62 -5.84 -0.46 7.09
CA ILE A 62 -6.57 0.81 7.04
C ILE A 62 -7.93 0.65 7.74
N LYS A 63 -8.68 -0.43 7.47
CA LYS A 63 -9.95 -0.72 8.13
C LYS A 63 -9.78 -0.80 9.64
N GLU A 64 -8.77 -1.51 10.14
CA GLU A 64 -8.49 -1.58 11.57
C GLU A 64 -8.24 -0.18 12.15
N ARG A 65 -7.48 0.68 11.47
CA ARG A 65 -7.20 2.04 11.97
C ARG A 65 -8.40 2.97 11.94
N LEU A 66 -9.28 2.82 10.96
CA LEU A 66 -10.43 3.72 10.76
C LEU A 66 -11.70 3.26 11.48
N LEU A 67 -11.92 1.95 11.58
CA LEU A 67 -13.15 1.35 12.07
C LEU A 67 -13.06 0.85 13.51
N VAL A 68 -11.84 0.73 14.08
CA VAL A 68 -11.69 0.52 15.53
C VAL A 68 -12.13 1.79 16.25
N THR A 69 -13.43 1.81 16.53
CA THR A 69 -14.11 2.80 17.35
C THR A 69 -13.92 2.35 18.79
N THR A 70 -13.35 3.22 19.63
CA THR A 70 -13.26 3.02 21.09
C THR A 70 -14.66 2.95 21.70
#